data_AF-A0A1Y2U4G9-F1
#
_entry.id   AF-A0A1Y2U4G9-F1
#
_cell.length_a   1.000
_cell.length_b   1.000
_cell.length_c   1.000
_cell.angle_alpha   90.00
_cell.angle_beta   90.00
_cell.angle_gamma   90.00
#
_symmetry.space_group_name_H-M   'P 1'
#
loop_
_entity.id
_entity.type
_entity.pdbx_description
1 polymer ?
#
loop_
_entity_poly.entity_id
_entity_poly.type
_entity_poly.pdbx_seq_one_letter_code
_entity_poly.pdbx_strand_id
1 'polypeptide(L)'
;MKSVCRRRAWVSLHLWGLFAAPVFSQAHFREWFPQYRENFTSIMRNNCSSVYQDYVTGNTRGATGKSATSRPVVACVLAAVDEAGKANLASAGVVLGLLPSMLSITSSMTNEVGLIALRRPVLALLLAVGTPSANALRTFEQPEPAHLFLEPSPFRVLYPPHLSPRFQIIVSAIQYLIGIGAVTNLAEVSYEVCIRTNVSWATETTYLPALWALLTMVIHVLGTTAMHLRIKVVNQSLSDTVRSECVKFCPRWLEQELVPSISQPIEKIETRRTTWWFLIASWGASIATFWQIIFGTCIFSGILFISTQDAWMVFARYWVSALCCRLIVMFEFNGMKVSLAMNGDNGTRGIRMEPQHGQHR
;
A
#
# COMPACT_ATOMS: atom_id res chain seq x y z
N MET A 1 2.17 30.05 21.52
CA MET A 1 2.85 28.74 21.29
C MET A 1 1.89 27.56 21.00
N LYS A 2 0.68 27.76 20.45
CA LYS A 2 -0.29 26.69 20.11
C LYS A 2 -0.50 26.44 18.61
N SER A 3 0.25 27.09 17.72
CA SER A 3 -0.02 27.12 16.28
C SER A 3 0.91 26.27 15.39
N VAL A 4 1.99 25.69 15.92
CA VAL A 4 2.98 24.95 15.10
C VAL A 4 2.69 23.43 15.03
N CYS A 5 1.88 22.89 15.94
CA CYS A 5 1.61 21.44 15.98
C CYS A 5 0.48 20.97 15.04
N ARG A 6 -0.21 21.90 14.35
CA ARG A 6 -1.39 21.57 13.52
C ARG A 6 -1.08 21.47 12.01
N ARG A 7 0.14 21.82 11.56
CA ARG A 7 0.51 21.83 10.12
C ARG A 7 1.15 20.54 9.59
N ARG A 8 1.46 19.55 10.44
CA ARG A 8 2.12 18.30 10.00
C ARG A 8 1.16 17.22 9.47
N ALA A 9 -0.15 17.38 9.65
CA ALA A 9 -1.15 16.39 9.24
C ALA A 9 -1.70 16.58 7.80
N TRP A 10 -1.26 17.63 7.08
CA TRP A 10 -1.91 18.04 5.82
C TRP A 10 -1.10 17.73 4.55
N VAL A 11 0.15 17.28 4.67
CA VAL A 11 0.99 16.97 3.49
C VAL A 11 0.51 15.70 2.78
N SER A 12 -0.24 14.82 3.46
CA SER A 12 -0.81 13.59 2.90
C SER A 12 -1.97 13.80 1.91
N LEU A 13 -2.47 15.03 1.76
CA LEU A 13 -3.66 15.34 0.95
C LEU A 13 -3.35 15.93 -0.45
N HIS A 14 -2.09 16.26 -0.76
CA HIS A 14 -1.72 16.89 -2.04
C HIS A 14 -1.20 15.94 -3.13
N LEU A 15 -1.04 14.64 -2.84
CA LEU A 15 -0.72 13.62 -3.85
C LEU A 15 -1.95 13.08 -4.61
N TRP A 16 -3.14 13.63 -4.35
CA TRP A 16 -4.37 13.28 -5.05
C TRP A 16 -4.39 13.74 -6.51
N GLY A 17 -3.61 14.77 -6.88
CA GLY A 17 -3.61 15.33 -8.23
C GLY A 17 -2.88 14.53 -9.31
N LEU A 18 -1.98 13.60 -8.92
CA LEU A 18 -1.21 12.80 -9.90
C LEU A 18 -1.89 11.49 -10.30
N PHE A 19 -2.84 11.01 -9.50
CA PHE A 19 -3.63 9.80 -9.81
C PHE A 19 -5.09 10.12 -10.20
N ALA A 20 -5.56 11.35 -10.00
CA ALA A 20 -6.92 11.75 -10.33
C ALA A 20 -7.00 12.52 -11.66
N ALA A 21 -7.46 11.78 -12.68
CA ALA A 21 -8.10 12.17 -13.95
C ALA A 21 -7.17 12.38 -15.18
N PRO A 22 -7.64 12.09 -16.44
CA PRO A 22 -9.02 11.85 -16.87
C PRO A 22 -9.29 10.69 -17.88
N VAL A 23 -10.55 10.28 -17.98
CA VAL A 23 -11.23 9.68 -19.17
C VAL A 23 -10.57 8.44 -19.80
N PHE A 24 -10.85 7.26 -19.24
CA PHE A 24 -10.69 5.98 -19.94
C PHE A 24 -11.94 5.61 -20.76
N SER A 25 -12.47 6.54 -21.55
CA SER A 25 -13.49 6.18 -22.52
C SER A 25 -12.80 5.47 -23.69
N GLN A 26 -13.14 4.20 -23.93
CA GLN A 26 -12.71 3.38 -25.07
C GLN A 26 -11.23 2.90 -25.13
N ALA A 27 -10.59 2.65 -23.99
CA ALA A 27 -9.25 2.07 -23.96
C ALA A 27 -9.23 0.53 -24.12
N HIS A 28 -10.34 -0.15 -23.88
CA HIS A 28 -10.40 -1.62 -23.92
C HIS A 28 -10.28 -2.17 -25.36
N PHE A 29 -9.86 -3.44 -25.45
CA PHE A 29 -9.82 -4.24 -26.68
C PHE A 29 -8.80 -3.77 -27.74
N ARG A 30 -7.89 -2.85 -27.39
CA ARG A 30 -6.78 -2.41 -28.24
C ARG A 30 -5.51 -3.24 -28.04
N GLU A 31 -5.24 -3.58 -26.78
CA GLU A 31 -4.07 -4.34 -26.37
C GLU A 31 -4.47 -5.58 -25.58
N TRP A 32 -3.64 -6.61 -25.68
CA TRP A 32 -3.87 -7.91 -25.04
C TRP A 32 -2.61 -8.40 -24.35
N PHE A 33 -2.80 -9.22 -23.31
CA PHE A 33 -1.70 -9.95 -22.70
C PHE A 33 -1.01 -10.90 -23.69
N PRO A 34 0.31 -11.12 -23.55
CA PRO A 34 1.11 -11.81 -24.56
C PRO A 34 0.58 -13.17 -24.98
N GLN A 35 0.11 -14.00 -24.04
CA GLN A 35 -0.23 -15.40 -24.31
C GLN A 35 -1.34 -15.57 -25.37
N TYR A 36 -2.39 -14.75 -25.31
CA TYR A 36 -3.51 -14.80 -26.25
C TYR A 36 -3.55 -13.63 -27.22
N ARG A 37 -2.47 -12.84 -27.31
CA ARG A 37 -2.45 -11.60 -28.10
C ARG A 37 -2.79 -11.84 -29.56
N GLU A 38 -2.15 -12.80 -30.20
CA GLU A 38 -2.37 -13.10 -31.62
C GLU A 38 -3.78 -13.63 -31.85
N ASN A 39 -4.25 -14.56 -30.99
CA ASN A 39 -5.59 -15.13 -31.05
C ASN A 39 -6.67 -14.05 -30.94
N PHE A 40 -6.63 -13.21 -29.90
CA PHE A 40 -7.61 -12.14 -29.72
C PHE A 40 -7.53 -11.09 -30.82
N THR A 41 -6.33 -10.73 -31.30
CA THR A 41 -6.19 -9.80 -32.42
C THR A 41 -6.79 -10.37 -33.71
N SER A 42 -6.60 -11.66 -33.96
CA SER A 42 -7.19 -12.36 -35.11
C SER A 42 -8.72 -12.40 -35.00
N ILE A 43 -9.27 -12.79 -33.85
CA ILE A 43 -10.71 -12.81 -33.58
C ILE A 43 -11.33 -11.42 -33.76
N MET A 44 -10.68 -10.37 -33.25
CA MET A 44 -11.14 -9.00 -33.39
C MET A 44 -11.21 -8.55 -34.85
N ARG A 45 -10.24 -8.95 -35.69
CA ARG A 45 -10.21 -8.57 -37.11
C ARG A 45 -11.17 -9.40 -37.96
N ASN A 46 -11.24 -10.70 -37.72
CA ASN A 46 -11.93 -11.64 -38.62
C ASN A 46 -13.39 -11.89 -38.22
N ASN A 47 -13.70 -11.91 -36.92
CA ASN A 47 -15.02 -12.32 -36.43
C ASN A 47 -15.80 -11.14 -35.84
N CYS A 48 -15.11 -10.25 -35.12
CA CYS A 48 -15.73 -9.21 -34.29
C CYS A 48 -15.54 -7.77 -34.79
N SER A 49 -15.09 -7.59 -36.04
CA SER A 49 -14.71 -6.27 -36.57
C SER A 49 -15.89 -5.29 -36.62
N SER A 50 -17.07 -5.73 -37.03
CA SER A 50 -18.27 -4.88 -37.09
C SER A 50 -18.73 -4.41 -35.71
N VAL A 51 -18.78 -5.32 -34.74
CA VAL A 51 -19.18 -5.04 -33.34
C VAL A 51 -18.15 -4.13 -32.66
N TYR A 52 -16.87 -4.30 -32.98
CA TYR A 52 -15.82 -3.42 -32.48
C TYR A 52 -15.94 -2.00 -33.06
N GLN A 53 -16.30 -1.84 -34.34
CA GLN A 53 -16.54 -0.52 -34.92
C GLN A 53 -17.73 0.18 -34.26
N ASP A 54 -18.79 -0.56 -33.91
CA ASP A 54 -19.90 0.01 -33.13
C ASP A 54 -19.44 0.49 -31.74
N TYR A 55 -18.55 -0.27 -31.08
CA TYR A 55 -17.95 0.14 -29.81
C TYR A 55 -17.14 1.43 -29.93
N VAL A 56 -16.24 1.51 -30.93
CA VAL A 56 -15.40 2.70 -31.16
C VAL A 56 -16.24 3.90 -31.57
N THR A 57 -17.27 3.72 -32.39
CA THR A 57 -18.15 4.82 -32.83
C THR A 57 -19.20 5.21 -31.80
N GLY A 58 -19.33 4.44 -30.71
CA GLY A 58 -20.36 4.66 -29.70
C GLY A 58 -21.78 4.34 -30.19
N ASN A 59 -21.90 3.59 -31.28
CA ASN A 59 -23.18 3.19 -31.84
C ASN A 59 -23.80 2.06 -31.01
N THR A 60 -24.86 2.36 -30.27
CA THR A 60 -25.54 1.36 -29.43
C THR A 60 -26.60 0.54 -30.17
N ARG A 61 -26.88 0.83 -31.46
CA ARG A 61 -27.95 0.17 -32.25
C ARG A 61 -29.29 0.01 -31.49
N GLY A 62 -29.64 0.98 -30.65
CA GLY A 62 -30.87 0.95 -29.84
C GLY A 62 -30.78 0.17 -28.53
N ALA A 63 -29.60 -0.35 -28.16
CA ALA A 63 -29.37 -0.96 -26.86
C ALA A 63 -29.42 0.10 -25.74
N THR A 64 -30.32 -0.13 -24.77
CA THR A 64 -30.49 0.71 -23.59
C THR A 64 -29.74 0.09 -22.40
N GLY A 65 -28.76 0.79 -21.84
CA GLY A 65 -28.06 0.34 -20.63
C GLY A 65 -26.63 0.86 -20.54
N LYS A 66 -26.04 0.82 -19.34
CA LYS A 66 -24.68 1.34 -19.11
C LYS A 66 -23.63 0.58 -19.93
N SER A 67 -23.78 -0.73 -20.13
CA SER A 67 -22.83 -1.59 -20.88
C SER A 67 -23.22 -1.86 -22.34
N ALA A 68 -23.96 -0.94 -22.97
CA ALA A 68 -24.52 -1.16 -24.29
C ALA A 68 -23.48 -1.32 -25.41
N THR A 69 -22.26 -0.78 -25.23
CA THR A 69 -21.23 -0.77 -26.28
C THR A 69 -20.15 -1.83 -26.08
N SER A 70 -19.68 -2.04 -24.85
CA SER A 70 -18.59 -2.98 -24.55
C SER A 70 -19.05 -4.44 -24.45
N ARG A 71 -20.24 -4.69 -23.90
CA ARG A 71 -20.73 -6.07 -23.65
C ARG A 71 -20.91 -6.89 -24.94
N PRO A 72 -21.41 -6.32 -26.07
CA PRO A 72 -21.45 -7.03 -27.34
C PRO A 72 -20.06 -7.46 -27.84
N VAL A 73 -19.03 -6.63 -27.67
CA VAL A 73 -17.64 -6.97 -28.04
C VAL A 73 -17.15 -8.14 -27.19
N VAL A 74 -17.35 -8.07 -25.87
CA VAL A 74 -16.99 -9.14 -24.95
C VAL A 74 -17.65 -10.46 -25.35
N ALA A 75 -18.96 -10.43 -25.64
CA ALA A 75 -19.70 -11.61 -26.06
C ALA A 75 -19.20 -12.18 -27.39
N CYS A 76 -18.90 -11.32 -28.38
CA CYS A 76 -18.38 -11.76 -29.67
C CYS A 76 -17.00 -12.45 -29.52
N VAL A 77 -16.08 -11.83 -28.78
CA VAL A 77 -14.74 -12.41 -28.57
C VAL A 77 -14.86 -13.74 -27.85
N LEU A 78 -15.62 -13.81 -26.76
CA LEU A 78 -15.82 -15.06 -26.02
C LEU A 78 -16.50 -16.14 -26.88
N ALA A 79 -17.43 -15.79 -27.77
CA ALA A 79 -18.06 -16.77 -28.65
C ALA A 79 -17.08 -17.39 -29.66
N ALA A 80 -16.06 -16.65 -30.07
CA ALA A 80 -15.05 -17.10 -31.04
C ALA A 80 -13.85 -17.84 -30.41
N VAL A 81 -13.66 -17.73 -29.10
CA VAL A 81 -12.63 -18.48 -28.36
C VAL A 81 -13.06 -19.93 -28.19
N ASP A 82 -12.12 -20.86 -28.33
CA ASP A 82 -12.35 -22.28 -28.12
C ASP A 82 -12.61 -22.61 -26.63
N GLU A 83 -13.23 -23.75 -26.36
CA GLU A 83 -13.61 -24.13 -24.99
C GLU A 83 -12.40 -24.32 -24.06
N ALA A 84 -11.26 -24.79 -24.57
CA ALA A 84 -10.04 -24.90 -23.77
C ALA A 84 -9.47 -23.51 -23.43
N GLY A 85 -9.49 -22.57 -24.38
CA GLY A 85 -9.19 -21.16 -24.14
C GLY A 85 -10.08 -20.55 -23.06
N LYS A 86 -11.40 -20.73 -23.14
CA LYS A 86 -12.34 -20.24 -22.11
C LYS A 86 -12.05 -20.82 -20.73
N ALA A 87 -11.77 -22.12 -20.64
CA ALA A 87 -11.41 -22.77 -19.38
C ALA A 87 -10.10 -22.21 -18.79
N ASN A 88 -9.13 -21.87 -19.65
CA ASN A 88 -7.90 -21.20 -19.21
C ASN A 88 -8.17 -19.78 -18.68
N LEU A 89 -8.96 -18.98 -19.38
CA LEU A 89 -9.34 -17.63 -18.91
C LEU A 89 -10.09 -17.70 -17.55
N ALA A 90 -10.98 -18.69 -17.39
CA ALA A 90 -11.69 -18.91 -16.13
C ALA A 90 -10.73 -19.29 -14.97
N SER A 91 -9.72 -20.11 -15.27
CA SER A 91 -8.69 -20.48 -14.30
C SER A 91 -7.84 -19.28 -13.84
N ALA A 92 -7.58 -18.34 -14.75
CA ALA A 92 -6.91 -17.07 -14.44
C ALA A 92 -7.69 -16.25 -13.40
N GLY A 93 -9.03 -16.23 -13.50
CA GLY A 93 -9.91 -15.59 -12.54
C GLY A 93 -9.78 -16.15 -11.12
N VAL A 94 -9.49 -17.45 -10.97
CA VAL A 94 -9.24 -18.05 -9.64
C VAL A 94 -7.93 -17.53 -9.04
N VAL A 95 -6.84 -17.51 -9.82
CA VAL A 95 -5.52 -17.01 -9.38
C VAL A 95 -5.63 -15.55 -8.94
N LEU A 96 -6.23 -14.72 -9.78
CA LEU A 96 -6.39 -13.30 -9.48
C LEU A 96 -7.41 -13.06 -8.36
N GLY A 97 -8.46 -13.86 -8.26
CA GLY A 97 -9.45 -13.76 -7.17
C GLY A 97 -8.86 -13.98 -5.77
N LEU A 98 -7.81 -14.79 -5.67
CA LEU A 98 -7.08 -15.04 -4.41
C LEU A 98 -6.01 -13.97 -4.11
N LEU A 99 -5.63 -13.16 -5.10
CA LEU A 99 -4.58 -12.14 -4.99
C LEU A 99 -4.80 -11.18 -3.80
N PRO A 100 -5.98 -10.57 -3.58
CA PRO A 100 -6.17 -9.59 -2.51
C PRO A 100 -5.93 -10.18 -1.11
N SER A 101 -6.37 -11.42 -0.88
CA SER A 101 -6.18 -12.12 0.40
C SER A 101 -4.72 -12.50 0.62
N MET A 102 -4.04 -13.04 -0.40
CA MET A 102 -2.62 -13.39 -0.33
C MET A 102 -1.74 -12.16 -0.09
N LEU A 103 -2.06 -11.04 -0.73
CA LEU A 103 -1.39 -9.78 -0.50
C LEU A 103 -1.67 -9.24 0.89
N SER A 104 -2.88 -9.32 1.43
CA SER A 104 -3.18 -8.84 2.79
C SER A 104 -2.34 -9.59 3.84
N ILE A 105 -2.15 -10.90 3.67
CA ILE A 105 -1.26 -11.69 4.55
C ILE A 105 0.20 -11.22 4.44
N THR A 106 0.67 -10.95 3.22
CA THR A 106 2.04 -10.52 2.95
C THR A 106 2.27 -9.03 3.25
N SER A 107 1.22 -8.22 3.37
CA SER A 107 1.35 -6.77 3.54
C SER A 107 1.71 -6.39 4.97
N SER A 108 2.34 -5.24 5.15
CA SER A 108 2.66 -4.71 6.48
C SER A 108 1.41 -4.32 7.26
N MET A 109 1.52 -4.40 8.59
CA MET A 109 0.42 -3.96 9.43
C MET A 109 0.31 -2.44 9.44
N THR A 110 -0.92 -1.93 9.51
CA THR A 110 -1.18 -0.49 9.47
C THR A 110 -0.56 0.27 10.65
N ASN A 111 -0.39 -0.39 11.80
CA ASN A 111 0.28 0.16 12.98
C ASN A 111 1.81 0.27 12.79
N GLU A 112 2.45 -0.68 12.12
CA GLU A 112 3.89 -0.65 11.83
C GLU A 112 4.23 0.52 10.91
N VAL A 113 3.49 0.65 9.81
CA VAL A 113 3.64 1.78 8.88
C VAL A 113 3.33 3.11 9.59
N GLY A 114 2.28 3.13 10.42
CA GLY A 114 1.93 4.31 11.21
C GLY A 114 2.98 4.73 12.23
N LEU A 115 3.70 3.77 12.83
CA LEU A 115 4.84 4.03 13.73
C LEU A 115 6.03 4.63 12.99
N ILE A 116 6.34 4.10 11.80
CA ILE A 116 7.39 4.67 10.94
C ILE A 116 7.01 6.10 10.54
N ALA A 117 5.74 6.36 10.23
CA ALA A 117 5.25 7.68 9.86
C ALA A 117 5.45 8.76 10.95
N LEU A 118 5.58 8.37 12.22
CA LEU A 118 5.90 9.30 13.32
C LEU A 118 7.30 9.92 13.19
N ARG A 119 8.20 9.28 12.42
CA ARG A 119 9.61 9.66 12.29
C ARG A 119 10.02 9.95 10.85
N ARG A 120 9.63 9.07 9.94
CA ARG A 120 9.96 9.07 8.51
C ARG A 120 8.67 9.09 7.68
N PRO A 121 7.88 10.18 7.74
CA PRO A 121 6.58 10.27 7.10
C PRO A 121 6.62 10.11 5.59
N VAL A 122 7.69 10.57 4.92
CA VAL A 122 7.79 10.46 3.45
C VAL A 122 8.04 9.01 3.04
N LEU A 123 8.95 8.32 3.73
CA LEU A 123 9.16 6.89 3.50
C LEU A 123 7.89 6.09 3.80
N ALA A 124 7.23 6.35 4.93
CA ALA A 124 5.99 5.65 5.28
C ALA A 124 4.89 5.83 4.22
N LEU A 125 4.78 7.04 3.66
CA LEU A 125 3.85 7.33 2.57
C LEU A 125 4.22 6.55 1.31
N LEU A 126 5.50 6.53 0.93
CA LEU A 126 5.99 5.78 -0.22
C LEU A 126 5.68 4.28 -0.08
N LEU A 127 5.89 3.72 1.12
CA LEU A 127 5.58 2.31 1.42
C LEU A 127 4.07 2.03 1.39
N ALA A 128 3.25 2.96 1.88
CA ALA A 128 1.79 2.86 1.84
C ALA A 128 1.23 2.94 0.42
N VAL A 129 1.82 3.78 -0.44
CA VAL A 129 1.43 3.87 -1.85
C VAL A 129 1.96 2.68 -2.65
N GLY A 130 3.13 2.14 -2.30
CA GLY A 130 3.76 1.03 -3.00
C GLY A 130 3.19 -0.35 -2.66
N THR A 131 2.28 -0.45 -1.68
CA THR A 131 1.62 -1.70 -1.32
C THR A 131 0.18 -1.75 -1.82
N PRO A 132 -0.21 -2.75 -2.62
CA PRO A 132 -1.57 -2.88 -3.16
C PRO A 132 -2.61 -3.35 -2.14
N SER A 133 -2.18 -3.84 -0.97
CA SER A 133 -3.06 -4.31 0.10
C SER A 133 -2.49 -3.92 1.46
N ALA A 134 -3.35 -3.98 2.48
CA ALA A 134 -2.98 -3.70 3.86
C ALA A 134 -3.38 -4.88 4.76
N ASN A 135 -2.64 -5.03 5.85
CA ASN A 135 -3.00 -5.92 6.94
C ASN A 135 -3.49 -5.06 8.12
N ALA A 136 -4.77 -5.08 8.42
CA ALA A 136 -5.30 -4.39 9.60
C ALA A 136 -5.42 -5.34 10.77
N LEU A 137 -5.11 -4.84 11.97
CA LEU A 137 -5.35 -5.56 13.20
C LEU A 137 -6.85 -5.87 13.33
N ARG A 138 -7.14 -7.02 13.92
CA ARG A 138 -8.51 -7.41 14.28
C ARG A 138 -9.08 -6.35 15.22
N THR A 139 -10.26 -5.82 14.88
CA THR A 139 -10.92 -4.68 15.53
C THR A 139 -11.04 -4.79 17.06
N PHE A 140 -11.04 -6.02 17.59
CA PHE A 140 -11.21 -6.32 19.01
C PHE A 140 -9.93 -6.76 19.73
N GLU A 141 -8.85 -7.02 18.99
CA GLU A 141 -7.52 -7.31 19.53
C GLU A 141 -6.64 -6.11 19.22
N GLN A 142 -6.80 -5.05 20.02
CA GLN A 142 -5.87 -3.92 20.04
C GLN A 142 -4.89 -4.13 21.20
N PRO A 143 -3.79 -4.88 21.00
CA PRO A 143 -2.81 -5.06 22.04
C PRO A 143 -2.18 -3.70 22.36
N GLU A 144 -1.88 -3.47 23.64
CA GLU A 144 -1.30 -2.20 24.06
C GLU A 144 -0.03 -1.91 23.25
N PRO A 145 0.17 -0.70 22.73
CA PRO A 145 1.33 -0.41 21.87
C PRO A 145 2.66 -0.67 22.58
N ALA A 146 2.69 -0.70 23.93
CA ALA A 146 3.84 -1.15 24.70
C ALA A 146 4.26 -2.58 24.35
N HIS A 147 3.31 -3.52 24.16
CA HIS A 147 3.62 -4.92 23.85
C HIS A 147 4.41 -5.07 22.54
N LEU A 148 4.20 -4.18 21.57
CA LEU A 148 4.91 -4.19 20.28
C LEU A 148 6.41 -4.02 20.47
N PHE A 149 6.82 -3.32 21.54
CA PHE A 149 8.22 -3.06 21.88
C PHE A 149 8.75 -3.99 22.98
N LEU A 150 7.88 -4.73 23.68
CA LEU A 150 8.29 -5.71 24.69
C LEU A 150 8.85 -6.98 24.06
N GLU A 151 8.38 -7.36 22.87
CA GLU A 151 8.94 -8.49 22.14
C GLU A 151 10.35 -8.16 21.63
N PRO A 152 11.37 -8.92 22.07
CA PRO A 152 12.73 -8.72 21.60
C PRO A 152 12.78 -8.85 20.08
N SER A 153 13.45 -7.92 19.41
CA SER A 153 13.67 -8.06 17.97
C SER A 153 14.52 -9.32 17.73
N PRO A 154 14.05 -10.29 16.93
CA PRO A 154 14.86 -11.47 16.58
C PRO A 154 16.12 -11.07 15.81
N PHE A 155 16.13 -9.85 15.25
CA PHE A 155 17.24 -9.30 14.49
C PHE A 155 18.21 -8.46 15.34
N ARG A 156 18.06 -8.37 16.67
CA ARG A 156 18.95 -7.55 17.54
C ARG A 156 20.44 -7.83 17.28
N VAL A 157 20.80 -9.08 17.00
CA VAL A 157 22.19 -9.51 16.72
C VAL A 157 22.70 -9.06 15.35
N LEU A 158 21.81 -8.85 14.37
CA LEU A 158 22.18 -8.43 13.01
C LEU A 158 22.41 -6.92 12.88
N TYR A 159 22.10 -6.14 13.92
CA TYR A 159 22.24 -4.69 13.89
C TYR A 159 23.54 -4.23 14.53
N PRO A 160 24.41 -3.50 13.80
CA PRO A 160 25.59 -2.89 14.39
C PRO A 160 25.18 -1.83 15.42
N PRO A 161 25.90 -1.72 16.56
CA PRO A 161 25.58 -0.74 17.60
C PRO A 161 25.66 0.71 17.10
N HIS A 162 26.53 0.99 16.13
CA HIS A 162 26.62 2.28 15.47
C HIS A 162 26.86 2.10 13.97
N LEU A 163 25.94 2.59 13.14
CA LEU A 163 26.15 2.69 11.70
C LEU A 163 26.97 3.94 11.39
N SER A 164 27.99 3.83 10.54
CA SER A 164 28.73 5.02 10.08
C SER A 164 27.81 5.98 9.31
N PRO A 165 28.01 7.31 9.36
CA PRO A 165 27.14 8.28 8.70
C PRO A 165 26.99 8.04 7.19
N ARG A 166 28.07 7.60 6.52
CA ARG A 166 28.04 7.25 5.09
C ARG A 166 27.12 6.05 4.84
N PHE A 167 27.19 5.03 5.69
CA PHE A 167 26.36 3.84 5.56
C PHE A 167 24.88 4.13 5.83
N GLN A 168 24.57 5.03 6.77
CA GLN A 168 23.18 5.47 7.03
C GLN A 168 22.54 6.10 5.79
N ILE A 169 23.26 6.98 5.11
CA ILE A 169 22.81 7.61 3.86
C ILE A 169 22.58 6.56 2.78
N ILE A 170 23.52 5.61 2.62
CA ILE A 170 23.41 4.54 1.62
C ILE A 170 22.18 3.67 1.89
N VAL A 171 21.96 3.24 3.14
CA VAL A 171 20.80 2.42 3.51
C VAL A 171 19.50 3.17 3.23
N SER A 172 19.41 4.43 3.64
CA SER A 172 18.23 5.25 3.35
C SER A 172 18.00 5.43 1.84
N ALA A 173 19.06 5.70 1.07
CA ALA A 173 18.96 5.84 -0.38
C ALA A 173 18.43 4.55 -1.03
N ILE A 174 18.93 3.37 -0.60
CA ILE A 174 18.45 2.08 -1.08
C ILE A 174 16.97 1.87 -0.76
N GLN A 175 16.52 2.18 0.45
CA GLN A 175 15.10 2.06 0.82
C GLN A 175 14.21 2.94 -0.05
N TYR A 176 14.63 4.17 -0.32
CA TYR A 176 13.92 5.09 -1.20
C TYR A 176 13.86 4.59 -2.64
N LEU A 177 14.97 4.10 -3.18
CA LEU A 177 15.01 3.53 -4.53
C LEU A 177 14.09 2.31 -4.65
N ILE A 178 14.12 1.39 -3.68
CA ILE A 178 13.24 0.22 -3.65
C ILE A 178 11.77 0.66 -3.51
N GLY A 179 11.46 1.61 -2.64
CA GLY A 179 10.10 2.12 -2.46
C GLY A 179 9.55 2.79 -3.72
N ILE A 180 10.35 3.62 -4.40
CA ILE A 180 9.96 4.25 -5.68
C ILE A 180 9.77 3.18 -6.76
N GLY A 181 10.65 2.17 -6.80
CA GLY A 181 10.51 1.02 -7.68
C GLY A 181 9.20 0.25 -7.44
N ALA A 182 8.85 0.01 -6.18
CA ALA A 182 7.62 -0.67 -5.80
C ALA A 182 6.36 0.10 -6.23
N VAL A 183 6.34 1.43 -6.03
CA VAL A 183 5.27 2.32 -6.49
C VAL A 183 5.15 2.31 -8.02
N THR A 184 6.27 2.43 -8.72
CA THR A 184 6.29 2.46 -10.18
C THR A 184 5.78 1.14 -10.76
N ASN A 185 6.28 0.00 -10.26
CA ASN A 185 5.82 -1.32 -10.68
C ASN A 185 4.33 -1.53 -10.36
N LEU A 186 3.86 -1.06 -9.20
CA LEU A 186 2.45 -1.13 -8.82
C LEU A 186 1.57 -0.32 -9.79
N ALA A 187 1.95 0.92 -10.08
CA ALA A 187 1.22 1.77 -11.02
C ALA A 187 1.19 1.16 -12.43
N GLU A 188 2.31 0.61 -12.88
CA GLU A 188 2.44 -0.02 -14.19
C GLU A 188 1.59 -1.28 -14.30
N VAL A 189 1.68 -2.21 -13.34
CA VAL A 189 0.87 -3.44 -13.38
C VAL A 189 -0.62 -3.14 -13.24
N SER A 190 -1.01 -2.15 -12.43
CA SER A 190 -2.41 -1.71 -12.35
C SER A 190 -2.89 -1.11 -13.67
N TYR A 191 -2.06 -0.28 -14.32
CA TYR A 191 -2.37 0.27 -15.63
C TYR A 191 -2.54 -0.83 -16.69
N GLU A 192 -1.59 -1.76 -16.80
CA GLU A 192 -1.65 -2.86 -17.77
C GLU A 192 -2.90 -3.72 -17.59
N VAL A 193 -3.25 -4.06 -16.35
CA VAL A 193 -4.48 -4.83 -16.07
C VAL A 193 -5.71 -4.02 -16.47
N CYS A 194 -5.76 -2.72 -16.18
CA CYS A 194 -6.88 -1.85 -16.56
C CYS A 194 -7.11 -1.77 -18.08
N ILE A 195 -6.05 -1.71 -18.89
CA ILE A 195 -6.16 -1.52 -20.34
C ILE A 195 -6.26 -2.84 -21.12
N ARG A 196 -5.59 -3.91 -20.67
CA ARG A 196 -5.52 -5.20 -21.39
C ARG A 196 -6.57 -6.21 -20.97
N THR A 197 -7.40 -5.88 -19.98
CA THR A 197 -8.47 -6.74 -19.49
C THR A 197 -9.81 -6.03 -19.44
N ASN A 198 -10.85 -6.77 -19.05
CA ASN A 198 -12.18 -6.23 -18.83
C ASN A 198 -12.83 -6.92 -17.63
N VAL A 199 -13.67 -6.21 -16.85
CA VAL A 199 -14.39 -6.80 -15.72
C VAL A 199 -15.77 -7.23 -16.18
N SER A 200 -16.08 -8.52 -16.07
CA SER A 200 -17.28 -9.16 -16.63
C SER A 200 -18.61 -8.50 -16.24
N TRP A 201 -18.70 -7.96 -15.02
CA TRP A 201 -19.88 -7.30 -14.47
C TRP A 201 -19.83 -5.77 -14.56
N ALA A 202 -18.72 -5.19 -15.03
CA ALA A 202 -18.50 -3.74 -15.14
C ALA A 202 -17.67 -3.39 -16.38
N THR A 203 -18.15 -3.83 -17.55
CA THR A 203 -17.38 -3.84 -18.80
C THR A 203 -17.00 -2.46 -19.37
N GLU A 204 -17.62 -1.40 -18.88
CA GLU A 204 -17.34 0.00 -19.25
C GLU A 204 -16.41 0.70 -18.25
N THR A 205 -16.11 0.05 -17.12
CA THR A 205 -15.32 0.64 -16.03
C THR A 205 -13.91 0.07 -16.05
N THR A 206 -13.01 0.78 -16.73
CA THR A 206 -11.61 0.36 -16.93
C THR A 206 -10.74 0.46 -15.66
N TYR A 207 -11.06 1.40 -14.76
CA TYR A 207 -10.16 1.83 -13.69
C TYR A 207 -10.32 1.04 -12.38
N LEU A 208 -11.16 -0.01 -12.36
CA LEU A 208 -11.46 -0.77 -11.14
C LEU A 208 -10.23 -1.40 -10.47
N PRO A 209 -9.31 -2.08 -11.18
CA PRO A 209 -8.08 -2.59 -10.58
C PRO A 209 -7.21 -1.50 -9.95
N ALA A 210 -7.04 -0.36 -10.63
CA ALA A 210 -6.28 0.78 -10.10
C ALA A 210 -6.97 1.40 -8.87
N LEU A 211 -8.30 1.54 -8.91
CA LEU A 211 -9.08 2.03 -7.76
C LEU A 211 -8.88 1.13 -6.54
N TRP A 212 -8.92 -0.20 -6.72
CA TRP A 212 -8.65 -1.15 -5.64
C TRP A 212 -7.26 -0.93 -5.01
N ALA A 213 -6.21 -0.75 -5.82
CA ALA A 213 -4.87 -0.49 -5.31
C ALA A 213 -4.80 0.84 -4.53
N LEU A 214 -5.49 1.89 -5.02
CA LEU A 214 -5.54 3.21 -4.38
C LEU A 214 -6.29 3.21 -3.04
N LEU A 215 -7.28 2.34 -2.85
CA LEU A 215 -8.02 2.23 -1.58
C LEU A 215 -7.10 1.88 -0.41
N THR A 216 -5.98 1.20 -0.67
CA THR A 216 -4.97 0.84 0.34
C THR A 216 -4.32 2.06 0.99
N MET A 217 -4.17 3.15 0.22
CA MET A 217 -3.66 4.41 0.78
C MET A 217 -4.59 4.96 1.87
N VAL A 218 -5.92 4.90 1.65
CA VAL A 218 -6.91 5.35 2.65
C VAL A 218 -6.79 4.53 3.93
N ILE A 219 -6.60 3.21 3.81
CA ILE A 219 -6.40 2.31 4.95
C ILE A 219 -5.15 2.71 5.75
N HIS A 220 -4.03 2.95 5.09
CA HIS A 220 -2.80 3.38 5.75
C HIS A 220 -2.90 4.78 6.36
N VAL A 221 -3.65 5.71 5.75
CA VAL A 221 -3.93 7.04 6.33
C VAL A 221 -4.73 6.89 7.62
N LEU A 222 -5.77 6.05 7.63
CA LEU A 222 -6.56 5.77 8.84
C LEU A 222 -5.71 5.12 9.94
N GLY A 223 -4.92 4.10 9.59
CA GLY A 223 -4.02 3.44 10.53
C GLY A 223 -2.93 4.35 11.10
N THR A 224 -2.32 5.17 10.24
CA THR A 224 -1.33 6.18 10.64
C THR A 224 -1.96 7.22 11.56
N THR A 225 -3.16 7.69 11.24
CA THR A 225 -3.92 8.63 12.08
C THR A 225 -4.20 8.01 13.46
N ALA A 226 -4.61 6.74 13.51
CA ALA A 226 -4.80 6.03 14.76
C ALA A 226 -3.49 5.99 15.59
N MET A 227 -2.35 5.70 14.96
CA MET A 227 -1.05 5.72 15.65
C MET A 227 -0.67 7.10 16.18
N HIS A 228 -0.88 8.18 15.41
CA HIS A 228 -0.64 9.55 15.87
C HIS A 228 -1.53 9.96 17.07
N LEU A 229 -2.74 9.42 17.14
CA LEU A 229 -3.66 9.67 18.26
C LEU A 229 -3.27 8.87 19.50
N ARG A 230 -2.70 7.67 19.33
CA ARG A 230 -2.37 6.74 20.42
C ARG A 230 -0.96 6.88 20.96
N ILE A 231 0.01 7.24 20.13
CA ILE A 231 1.44 7.16 20.47
C ILE A 231 2.09 8.53 20.30
N LYS A 232 2.94 8.88 21.27
CA LYS A 232 3.85 10.02 21.20
C LYS A 232 5.27 9.51 21.38
N VAL A 233 6.09 9.68 20.36
CA VAL A 233 7.54 9.38 20.42
C VAL A 233 8.24 10.63 20.94
N VAL A 234 8.95 10.47 22.06
CA VAL A 234 9.84 11.51 22.61
C VAL A 234 11.25 11.15 22.15
N ASN A 235 11.83 12.00 21.31
CA ASN A 235 13.18 11.85 20.80
C ASN A 235 14.14 12.64 21.69
N GLN A 236 15.31 12.07 21.94
CA GLN A 236 16.38 12.78 22.63
C GLN A 236 16.82 13.98 21.78
N SER A 237 16.85 15.18 22.35
CA SER A 237 17.36 16.35 21.63
C SER A 237 18.85 16.15 21.38
N LEU A 238 19.23 15.91 20.11
CA LEU A 238 20.62 16.05 19.69
C LEU A 238 21.06 17.47 20.07
N SER A 239 22.01 17.56 21.02
CA SER A 239 22.62 18.81 21.45
C SER A 239 23.10 19.59 20.22
N ASP A 240 22.75 20.87 20.14
CA ASP A 240 23.03 21.77 19.00
C ASP A 240 24.53 21.99 18.71
N THR A 241 25.43 21.32 19.44
CA THR A 241 26.88 21.50 19.41
C THR A 241 27.61 20.78 18.27
N VAL A 242 26.98 19.85 17.54
CA VAL A 242 27.63 19.05 16.46
C VAL A 242 26.98 19.30 15.09
N ARG A 243 26.40 20.49 14.87
CA ARG A 243 25.82 20.83 13.56
C ARG A 243 26.84 21.56 12.69
N SER A 244 27.35 20.87 11.67
CA SER A 244 28.20 21.52 10.65
C SER A 244 27.43 22.65 9.95
N GLU A 245 28.12 23.71 9.57
CA GLU A 245 27.49 24.91 9.01
C GLU A 245 26.69 24.66 7.73
N CYS A 246 27.11 23.67 6.93
CA CYS A 246 26.46 23.31 5.68
C CYS A 246 25.07 22.67 5.87
N VAL A 247 24.79 22.13 7.07
CA VAL A 247 23.53 21.45 7.41
C VAL A 247 22.51 22.42 8.03
N LYS A 248 22.92 23.66 8.35
CA LYS A 248 22.02 24.67 8.95
C LYS A 248 20.83 25.07 8.06
N PHE A 249 20.99 24.93 6.74
CA PHE A 249 19.99 25.30 5.74
C PHE A 249 18.95 24.20 5.47
N CYS A 250 19.21 22.96 5.91
CA CYS A 250 18.29 21.86 5.74
C CYS A 250 17.24 21.88 6.86
N PRO A 251 15.94 21.76 6.56
CA PRO A 251 14.94 21.63 7.60
C PRO A 251 15.22 20.36 8.44
N ARG A 252 15.21 20.48 9.77
CA ARG A 252 15.43 19.33 10.71
C ARG A 252 14.56 18.09 10.41
N TRP A 253 13.41 18.26 9.73
CA TRP A 253 12.55 17.14 9.33
C TRP A 253 13.12 16.32 8.17
N LEU A 254 13.90 16.92 7.27
CA LEU A 254 14.51 16.23 6.14
C LEU A 254 15.73 15.41 6.58
N GLU A 255 16.48 15.90 7.57
CA GLU A 255 17.55 15.13 8.20
C GLU A 255 17.02 13.85 8.87
N GLN A 256 15.87 13.94 9.56
CA GLN A 256 15.23 12.78 10.20
C GLN A 256 14.72 11.75 9.18
N GLU A 257 14.42 12.18 7.96
CA GLU A 257 13.94 11.34 6.88
C GLU A 257 15.06 10.50 6.23
N LEU A 258 16.29 11.04 6.19
CA LEU A 258 17.47 10.42 5.58
C LEU A 258 18.27 9.55 6.55
N VAL A 259 17.93 9.55 7.84
CA VAL A 259 18.59 8.71 8.85
C VAL A 259 17.70 7.49 9.14
N PRO A 260 18.19 6.24 8.99
CA PRO A 260 17.41 5.04 9.32
C PRO A 260 17.00 5.00 10.79
N SER A 261 15.85 4.38 11.09
CA SER A 261 15.26 4.40 12.44
C SER A 261 16.17 3.88 13.56
N ILE A 262 17.09 2.96 13.25
CA ILE A 262 18.06 2.43 14.22
C ILE A 262 19.07 3.47 14.68
N SER A 263 19.53 4.34 13.78
CA SER A 263 20.55 5.36 14.09
C SER A 263 19.97 6.61 14.77
N GLN A 264 18.71 6.51 15.15
CA GLN A 264 17.86 7.63 15.47
C GLN A 264 17.40 7.38 16.93
N PRO A 265 17.99 8.06 17.94
CA PRO A 265 17.80 7.70 19.34
C PRO A 265 16.36 7.95 19.81
N ILE A 266 15.76 6.96 20.46
CA ILE A 266 14.42 7.07 21.06
C ILE A 266 14.58 7.17 22.57
N GLU A 267 14.10 8.27 23.17
CA GLU A 267 14.19 8.46 24.62
C GLU A 267 13.05 7.73 25.33
N LYS A 268 11.81 7.93 24.86
CA LYS A 268 10.63 7.29 25.44
C LYS A 268 9.49 7.19 24.45
N ILE A 269 8.72 6.10 24.55
CA ILE A 269 7.44 5.95 23.86
C ILE A 269 6.33 6.15 24.90
N GLU A 270 5.52 7.19 24.72
CA GLU A 270 4.40 7.49 25.60
C GLU A 270 3.09 7.05 24.94
N THR A 271 2.38 6.14 25.61
CA THR A 271 1.03 5.75 25.22
C THR A 271 0.03 6.79 25.74
N ARG A 272 -0.74 7.40 24.85
CA ARG A 272 -1.83 8.32 25.19
C ARG A 272 -3.08 7.54 25.58
N ARG A 273 -3.91 8.14 26.45
CA ARG A 273 -5.24 7.60 26.77
C ARG A 273 -6.05 7.40 25.50
N THR A 274 -6.84 6.33 25.48
CA THR A 274 -7.71 5.98 24.36
C THR A 274 -8.72 7.12 24.15
N THR A 275 -8.83 7.61 22.92
CA THR A 275 -9.81 8.63 22.53
C THR A 275 -10.81 8.04 21.55
N TRP A 276 -12.01 8.61 21.49
CA TRP A 276 -13.00 8.24 20.47
C TRP A 276 -12.46 8.35 19.04
N TRP A 277 -11.64 9.37 18.75
CA TRP A 277 -10.99 9.54 17.45
C TRP A 277 -10.05 8.39 17.11
N PHE A 278 -9.31 7.87 18.08
CA PHE A 278 -8.47 6.70 17.89
C PHE A 278 -9.31 5.47 17.56
N LEU A 279 -10.43 5.25 18.26
CA LEU A 279 -11.34 4.13 18.00
C LEU A 279 -11.92 4.21 16.59
N ILE A 280 -12.44 5.38 16.20
CA ILE A 280 -13.01 5.61 14.85
C ILE A 280 -11.96 5.34 13.77
N ALA A 281 -10.74 5.89 13.90
CA ALA A 281 -9.69 5.72 12.91
C ALA A 281 -9.24 4.25 12.81
N SER A 282 -9.05 3.58 13.94
CA SER A 282 -8.62 2.18 13.94
C SER A 282 -9.71 1.24 13.43
N TRP A 283 -10.97 1.41 13.85
CA TRP A 283 -12.08 0.59 13.38
C TRP A 283 -12.34 0.85 11.90
N GLY A 284 -12.25 2.11 11.47
CA GLY A 284 -12.31 2.49 10.07
C GLY A 284 -11.25 1.78 9.23
N ALA A 285 -10.00 1.73 9.69
CA ALA A 285 -8.93 1.02 8.99
C ALA A 285 -9.21 -0.49 8.85
N SER A 286 -9.69 -1.15 9.92
CA SER A 286 -10.02 -2.57 9.91
C SER A 286 -11.20 -2.89 8.99
N ILE A 287 -12.29 -2.11 9.08
CA ILE A 287 -13.47 -2.28 8.21
C ILE A 287 -13.11 -1.99 6.75
N ALA A 288 -12.33 -0.94 6.48
CA ALA A 288 -11.89 -0.61 5.14
C ALA A 288 -11.00 -1.71 4.54
N THR A 289 -10.14 -2.35 5.34
CA THR A 289 -9.32 -3.49 4.89
C THR A 289 -10.18 -4.69 4.51
N PHE A 290 -11.17 -5.03 5.34
CA PHE A 290 -12.12 -6.10 5.04
C PHE A 290 -12.85 -5.86 3.71
N TRP A 291 -13.37 -4.64 3.51
CA TRP A 291 -14.05 -4.28 2.26
C TRP A 291 -13.10 -4.21 1.06
N GLN A 292 -11.85 -3.77 1.25
CA GLN A 292 -10.85 -3.71 0.19
C GLN A 292 -10.46 -5.11 -0.31
N ILE A 293 -10.38 -6.10 0.58
CA ILE A 293 -10.18 -7.50 0.19
C ILE A 293 -11.38 -8.01 -0.62
N ILE A 294 -12.61 -7.86 -0.12
CA ILE A 294 -13.83 -8.30 -0.83
C ILE A 294 -13.94 -7.64 -2.21
N PHE A 295 -13.77 -6.31 -2.24
CA PHE A 295 -13.84 -5.53 -3.46
C PHE A 295 -12.79 -5.99 -4.48
N GLY A 296 -11.55 -6.19 -4.03
CA GLY A 296 -10.48 -6.77 -4.85
C GLY A 296 -10.87 -8.13 -5.38
N THR A 297 -11.37 -9.04 -4.53
CA THR A 297 -11.72 -10.40 -4.93
C THR A 297 -12.79 -10.37 -6.02
N CYS A 298 -13.82 -9.54 -5.88
CA CYS A 298 -14.87 -9.37 -6.88
C CYS A 298 -14.35 -8.79 -8.21
N ILE A 299 -13.43 -7.82 -8.18
CA ILE A 299 -12.82 -7.26 -9.39
C ILE A 299 -11.97 -8.31 -10.09
N PHE A 300 -10.98 -8.86 -9.38
CA PHE A 300 -9.96 -9.71 -9.96
C PHE A 300 -10.48 -11.09 -10.40
N SER A 301 -11.47 -11.65 -9.70
CA SER A 301 -12.16 -12.88 -10.17
C SER A 301 -13.07 -12.62 -11.38
N GLY A 302 -13.51 -11.38 -11.58
CA GLY A 302 -14.30 -10.96 -12.72
C GLY A 302 -13.48 -10.54 -13.94
N ILE A 303 -12.15 -10.59 -13.88
CA ILE A 303 -11.28 -10.21 -14.99
C ILE A 303 -11.39 -11.21 -16.13
N LEU A 304 -11.54 -10.68 -17.35
CA LEU A 304 -11.59 -11.39 -18.62
C LEU A 304 -10.34 -11.07 -19.47
N PHE A 305 -10.10 -11.92 -20.47
CA PHE A 305 -9.05 -11.75 -21.49
C PHE A 305 -7.60 -11.78 -20.97
N ILE A 306 -7.38 -12.50 -19.87
CA ILE A 306 -6.04 -12.82 -19.36
C ILE A 306 -5.88 -14.33 -19.22
N SER A 307 -4.74 -14.86 -19.67
CA SER A 307 -4.41 -16.27 -19.49
C SER A 307 -4.02 -16.58 -18.05
N THR A 308 -4.08 -17.85 -17.65
CA THR A 308 -3.59 -18.26 -16.32
C THR A 308 -2.10 -17.93 -16.13
N GLN A 309 -1.30 -18.03 -17.19
CA GLN A 309 0.13 -17.75 -17.14
C GLN A 309 0.39 -16.25 -16.92
N ASP A 310 -0.28 -15.39 -17.67
CA ASP A 310 -0.18 -13.93 -17.50
C ASP A 310 -0.72 -13.48 -16.15
N ALA A 311 -1.78 -14.13 -15.65
CA ALA A 311 -2.31 -13.89 -14.32
C ALA A 311 -1.28 -14.16 -13.21
N TRP A 312 -0.49 -15.23 -13.32
CA TRP A 312 0.63 -15.47 -12.38
C TRP A 312 1.72 -14.41 -12.47
N MET A 313 2.02 -13.90 -13.67
CA MET A 313 2.99 -12.79 -13.82
C MET A 313 2.47 -11.50 -13.16
N VAL A 314 1.19 -11.16 -13.38
CA VAL A 314 0.52 -10.04 -12.71
C VAL A 314 0.55 -10.22 -11.20
N PHE A 315 0.19 -11.42 -10.71
CA PHE A 315 0.24 -11.77 -9.29
C PHE A 315 1.64 -11.53 -8.71
N ALA A 316 2.67 -12.07 -9.36
CA ALA A 316 4.05 -11.95 -8.92
C ALA A 316 4.51 -10.50 -8.83
N ARG A 317 4.14 -9.65 -9.80
CA ARG A 317 4.47 -8.22 -9.78
C ARG A 317 3.84 -7.49 -8.60
N TYR A 318 2.55 -7.70 -8.34
CA TYR A 318 1.90 -7.13 -7.15
C TYR A 318 2.55 -7.64 -5.85
N TRP A 319 2.85 -8.93 -5.79
CA TRP A 319 3.42 -9.58 -4.61
C TRP A 319 4.84 -9.08 -4.31
N VAL A 320 5.68 -8.90 -5.33
CA VAL A 320 7.04 -8.37 -5.17
C VAL A 320 7.02 -6.94 -4.63
N SER A 321 6.13 -6.07 -5.13
CA SER A 321 5.96 -4.71 -4.58
C SER A 321 5.58 -4.75 -3.09
N ALA A 322 4.58 -5.55 -2.73
CA ALA A 322 4.16 -5.71 -1.34
C ALA A 322 5.28 -6.26 -0.44
N LEU A 323 6.02 -7.27 -0.91
CA LEU A 323 7.13 -7.87 -0.19
C LEU A 323 8.27 -6.88 0.03
N CYS A 324 8.67 -6.14 -1.01
CA CYS A 324 9.73 -5.13 -0.90
C CYS A 324 9.37 -4.05 0.12
N CYS A 325 8.13 -3.53 0.05
CA CYS A 325 7.63 -2.58 1.03
C CYS A 325 7.66 -3.18 2.45
N ARG A 326 7.22 -4.42 2.62
CA ARG A 326 7.25 -5.11 3.91
C ARG A 326 8.65 -5.29 4.47
N LEU A 327 9.63 -5.64 3.65
CA LEU A 327 11.02 -5.78 4.08
C LEU A 327 11.57 -4.46 4.65
N ILE A 328 11.24 -3.33 3.99
CA ILE A 328 11.63 -2.00 4.49
C ILE A 328 10.92 -1.69 5.81
N VAL A 329 9.60 -1.93 5.90
CA VAL A 329 8.84 -1.72 7.14
C VAL A 329 9.44 -2.54 8.28
N MET A 330 9.73 -3.81 8.04
CA MET A 330 10.33 -4.71 9.03
C MET A 330 11.70 -4.21 9.47
N PHE A 331 12.55 -3.77 8.54
CA PHE A 331 13.85 -3.21 8.86
C PHE A 331 13.72 -1.96 9.76
N GLU A 332 12.89 -1.00 9.37
CA GLU A 332 12.73 0.26 10.11
C GLU A 332 12.08 0.04 11.47
N PHE A 333 11.03 -0.77 11.53
CA PHE A 333 10.32 -1.07 12.77
C PHE A 333 11.19 -1.83 13.76
N ASN A 334 11.95 -2.85 13.31
CA ASN A 334 12.92 -3.53 14.18
C ASN A 334 14.06 -2.59 14.61
N GLY A 335 14.51 -1.69 13.73
CA GLY A 335 15.46 -0.64 14.08
C GLY A 335 14.98 0.26 15.21
N MET A 336 13.68 0.61 15.23
CA MET A 336 13.08 1.35 16.35
C MET A 336 13.13 0.55 17.66
N LYS A 337 12.80 -0.75 17.63
CA LYS A 337 12.87 -1.62 18.83
C LYS A 337 14.29 -1.69 19.41
N VAL A 338 15.29 -1.84 18.53
CA VAL A 338 16.70 -1.92 18.94
C VAL A 338 17.20 -0.60 19.51
N SER A 339 16.88 0.53 18.86
CA SER A 339 17.23 1.88 19.36
C SER A 339 16.64 2.14 20.76
N LEU A 340 15.39 1.75 20.98
CA LEU A 340 14.75 1.86 22.30
C LEU A 340 15.43 0.99 23.36
N ALA A 341 15.80 -0.25 23.01
CA ALA A 341 16.48 -1.17 23.94
C ALA A 341 17.89 -0.67 24.32
N MET A 342 18.68 -0.16 23.36
CA MET A 342 20.02 0.37 23.63
C MET A 342 20.01 1.57 24.58
N ASN A 343 19.01 2.44 24.47
CA ASN A 343 18.86 3.58 25.37
C ASN A 343 18.37 3.18 26.76
N GLY A 344 17.57 2.11 26.87
CA GLY A 344 17.16 1.53 28.15
C GLY A 344 18.32 0.90 28.94
N ASP A 345 19.33 0.35 28.26
CA ASP A 345 20.50 -0.26 28.90
C ASP A 345 21.53 0.79 29.38
N ASN A 346 21.64 1.94 28.70
CA ASN A 346 22.57 3.04 29.06
C ASN A 346 22.04 3.99 30.16
N GLY A 347 20.73 3.97 30.44
CA GLY A 347 20.09 4.71 31.52
C GLY A 347 19.64 3.77 32.63
N THR A 348 20.30 3.82 33.79
CA THR A 348 19.98 3.07 35.02
C THR A 348 18.49 2.79 35.21
N ARG A 349 18.10 1.50 35.36
CA ARG A 349 16.78 0.99 35.82
C ARG A 349 15.57 1.89 35.51
N GLY A 350 14.79 1.58 34.47
CA GLY A 350 13.48 2.22 34.39
C GLY A 350 12.61 1.98 33.16
N ILE A 351 12.24 0.73 32.85
CA ILE A 351 10.85 0.53 32.41
C ILE A 351 9.97 0.71 33.66
N ARG A 352 9.79 1.96 34.13
CA ARG A 352 8.75 2.28 35.10
C ARG A 352 7.45 2.36 34.30
N MET A 353 6.84 1.20 34.05
CA MET A 353 5.40 1.14 33.88
C MET A 353 4.83 1.37 35.27
N GLU A 354 4.44 2.61 35.56
CA GLU A 354 3.66 2.90 36.75
C GLU A 354 2.29 2.23 36.55
N PRO A 355 1.90 1.24 37.37
CA PRO A 355 0.57 0.68 37.26
C PRO A 355 -0.40 1.79 37.67
N GLN A 356 -1.34 2.15 36.77
CA GLN A 356 -2.50 2.93 37.19
C GLN A 356 -3.37 2.05 38.09
N HIS A 357 -3.02 2.01 39.37
CA HIS A 357 -3.93 1.58 40.42
C HIS A 357 -4.91 2.72 40.70
N GLY A 358 -6.19 2.45 40.40
CA GLY A 358 -7.35 2.88 41.18
C GLY A 358 -7.53 4.36 41.47
N GLN A 359 -8.56 4.94 40.83
CA GLN A 359 -9.46 5.85 41.54
C GLN A 359 -10.88 5.61 41.07
N HIS A 360 -11.47 4.53 41.59
CA HIS A 360 -12.89 4.53 41.91
C HIS A 360 -13.07 5.45 43.13
N ARG A 361 -13.82 6.53 42.94
CA ARG A 361 -14.81 7.03 43.90
C ARG A 361 -15.94 7.66 43.13
#